data_AF-A0A6J8DXY0-F1
#
_entry.id   AF-A0A6J8DXY0-F1
#
_cell.length_a   1.000
_cell.length_b   1.000
_cell.length_c   1.000
_cell.angle_alpha   90.00
_cell.angle_beta   90.00
_cell.angle_gamma   90.00
#
_symmetry.space_group_name_H-M   'P 1'
#
loop_
_entity.id
_entity.type
_entity.pdbx_description
1 polymer ?
#
loop_
_entity_poly.entity_id
_entity_poly.type
_entity_poly.pdbx_seq_one_letter_code
_entity_poly.pdbx_strand_id
1 'polypeptide(L)'
;MGCENRFQVLCYEQVLRLHEVMEDAIPIHGRGNFPTLDIKLKDLVKAVREKLLKEGVTIKDIRLNGGAASYIFGTETVKSYNDLDLIFGVDLTNHNELQKIKNCVLGCLLDYLPDGVNKEKMSSCSLKEAYVQKMVKVCNERGDRWSLISLSNNKGKNVELKFVDAMKRQFEFSVDSFQIILDSLLTFYEISSAPMSEHFYPTLVAESVYGDFSEAWVHLNKKQIATRNPEEIRGGGLLKYCNLLVRSYTPAENVNCQAMEKYMCSRFFIDFSDLNQQRQKLESYLNNHFSGEENLKHEYLLTLYRVVDESTICLMGHERRQTLNLIHQLACEVLMEQERKAHAKYLEMQHFDQLSNLTIDQVYFHSPLNSDGCQYYSYFPNVYQVNGSSNCPLCPSSFLQCS
;
A
#
# COMPACT_ATOMS: atom_id res chain seq x y z
N MET A 1 5.23 21.05 29.50
CA MET A 1 4.03 20.85 28.67
C MET A 1 4.30 21.58 27.35
N GLY A 2 4.80 20.87 26.35
CA GLY A 2 4.91 21.44 25.00
C GLY A 2 3.51 21.65 24.44
N CYS A 3 3.26 22.79 23.80
CA CYS A 3 2.04 23.00 23.05
C CYS A 3 2.04 21.99 21.89
N GLU A 4 1.22 20.94 21.96
CA GLU A 4 1.09 19.96 20.88
C GLU A 4 0.38 20.63 19.71
N ASN A 5 1.16 21.22 18.80
CA ASN A 5 0.58 21.85 17.63
C ASN A 5 0.30 20.78 16.59
N ARG A 6 -0.97 20.35 16.53
CA ARG A 6 -1.42 19.30 15.62
C ARG A 6 -1.62 19.77 14.19
N PHE A 7 -1.57 21.09 13.94
CA PHE A 7 -1.89 21.69 12.65
C PHE A 7 -0.68 22.41 12.02
N GLN A 8 -0.58 22.32 10.70
CA GLN A 8 0.45 22.99 9.91
C GLN A 8 -0.14 23.53 8.61
N VAL A 9 0.25 24.76 8.25
CA VAL A 9 -0.08 25.35 6.94
C VAL A 9 0.91 24.83 5.89
N LEU A 10 0.39 24.43 4.73
CA LEU A 10 1.19 23.92 3.63
C LEU A 10 1.94 25.07 2.91
N CYS A 11 3.19 24.83 2.54
CA CYS A 11 3.92 25.73 1.63
C CYS A 11 3.50 25.51 0.17
N TYR A 12 3.85 26.44 -0.72
CA TYR A 12 3.45 26.36 -2.13
C TYR A 12 3.86 25.04 -2.81
N GLU A 13 5.07 24.54 -2.58
CA GLU A 13 5.53 23.26 -3.15
C GLU A 13 4.67 22.06 -2.71
N GLN A 14 4.17 22.08 -1.48
CA GLN A 14 3.25 21.04 -0.97
C GLN A 14 1.86 21.19 -1.58
N VAL A 15 1.38 22.43 -1.72
CA VAL A 15 0.11 22.71 -2.39
C VAL A 15 0.16 22.30 -3.86
N LEU A 16 1.28 22.54 -4.55
CA LEU A 16 1.49 22.14 -5.94
C LEU A 16 1.47 20.62 -6.08
N ARG A 17 2.20 19.88 -5.23
CA ARG A 17 2.14 18.41 -5.22
C ARG A 17 0.74 17.87 -4.96
N LEU A 18 -0.01 18.49 -4.05
CA LEU A 18 -1.41 18.14 -3.83
C LEU A 18 -2.27 18.45 -5.06
N HIS A 19 -2.06 19.59 -5.71
CA HIS A 19 -2.76 19.98 -6.93
C HIS A 19 -2.55 18.93 -8.04
N GLU A 20 -1.31 18.48 -8.25
CA GLU A 20 -0.97 17.40 -9.19
C GLU A 20 -1.74 16.11 -8.87
N VAL A 21 -1.71 15.66 -7.62
CA VAL A 21 -2.46 14.46 -7.18
C VAL A 21 -3.97 14.62 -7.42
N MET A 22 -4.51 15.84 -7.29
CA MET A 22 -5.92 16.12 -7.50
C MET A 22 -6.31 16.22 -9.00
N GLU A 23 -5.37 16.61 -9.87
CA GLU A 23 -5.54 16.71 -11.32
C GLU A 23 -5.28 15.40 -12.06
N ASP A 24 -4.52 14.48 -11.46
CA ASP A 24 -4.19 13.19 -12.04
C ASP A 24 -5.44 12.37 -12.36
N ALA A 25 -5.51 11.86 -13.59
CA ALA A 25 -6.54 10.94 -14.02
C ALA A 25 -6.27 9.54 -13.44
N ILE A 26 -7.25 8.98 -12.73
CA ILE A 26 -7.14 7.68 -12.08
C ILE A 26 -8.08 6.71 -12.79
N PRO A 27 -7.55 5.59 -13.33
CA PRO A 27 -8.35 4.59 -14.00
C PRO A 27 -9.08 3.70 -12.99
N ILE A 28 -10.40 3.79 -12.96
CA ILE A 28 -11.29 2.90 -12.20
C ILE A 28 -11.72 1.77 -13.13
N HIS A 29 -11.19 0.57 -12.88
CA HIS A 29 -11.36 -0.56 -13.79
C HIS A 29 -12.70 -1.26 -13.54
N GLY A 30 -13.51 -1.36 -14.59
CA GLY A 30 -14.71 -2.18 -14.59
C GLY A 30 -14.38 -3.66 -14.70
N ARG A 31 -15.07 -4.50 -13.93
CA ARG A 31 -15.01 -5.96 -14.05
C ARG A 31 -15.86 -6.47 -15.21
N GLY A 32 -15.41 -7.54 -15.86
CA GLY A 32 -16.12 -8.14 -16.99
C GLY A 32 -16.13 -7.19 -18.19
N ASN A 33 -17.31 -6.91 -18.74
CA ASN A 33 -17.47 -6.07 -19.93
C ASN A 33 -17.71 -4.58 -19.61
N PHE A 34 -17.55 -4.17 -18.36
CA PHE A 34 -17.70 -2.76 -17.97
C PHE A 34 -16.45 -1.96 -18.38
N PRO A 35 -16.62 -0.75 -18.94
CA PRO A 35 -15.49 0.07 -19.38
C PRO A 35 -14.64 0.55 -18.20
N THR A 36 -13.38 0.91 -18.46
CA THR A 36 -12.58 1.65 -17.49
C THR A 36 -13.05 3.11 -17.45
N LEU A 37 -13.20 3.67 -16.25
CA LEU A 37 -13.52 5.09 -16.06
C LEU A 37 -12.22 5.85 -15.77
N ASP A 38 -11.87 6.80 -16.63
CA ASP A 38 -10.74 7.70 -16.39
C ASP A 38 -11.25 9.01 -15.77
N ILE A 39 -11.09 9.14 -14.46
CA ILE A 39 -11.67 10.24 -13.68
C ILE A 39 -10.55 10.95 -12.92
N LYS A 40 -10.53 12.29 -12.96
CA LYS A 40 -9.65 13.08 -12.08
C LYS A 40 -10.13 13.04 -10.65
N LEU A 41 -9.21 12.98 -9.68
CA LEU A 41 -9.59 12.91 -8.27
C LEU A 41 -10.45 14.10 -7.84
N LYS A 42 -10.11 15.31 -8.28
CA LYS A 42 -10.90 16.53 -8.01
C LYS A 42 -12.34 16.42 -8.51
N ASP A 43 -12.55 15.84 -9.68
CA ASP A 43 -13.86 15.75 -10.31
C ASP A 43 -14.72 14.70 -9.57
N LEU A 44 -14.12 13.57 -9.20
CA LEU A 44 -14.77 12.55 -8.38
C LEU A 44 -15.20 13.11 -7.02
N VAL A 45 -14.30 13.79 -6.31
CA VAL A 45 -14.58 14.39 -4.99
C VAL A 45 -15.71 15.41 -5.09
N LYS A 46 -15.65 16.28 -6.11
CA LYS A 46 -16.70 17.28 -6.36
C LYS A 46 -18.05 16.63 -6.65
N ALA A 47 -18.10 15.65 -7.55
CA ALA A 47 -19.33 14.94 -7.89
C ALA A 47 -19.96 14.24 -6.67
N VAL A 48 -19.13 13.55 -5.86
CA VAL A 48 -19.60 12.91 -4.62
C VAL A 48 -20.12 13.95 -3.62
N ARG A 49 -19.39 15.05 -3.40
CA ARG A 49 -19.79 16.15 -2.51
C ARG A 49 -21.15 16.73 -2.92
N GLU A 50 -21.32 17.07 -4.19
CA GLU A 50 -22.56 17.67 -4.72
C GLU A 50 -23.76 16.72 -4.57
N LYS A 51 -23.60 15.43 -4.89
CA LYS A 51 -24.69 14.45 -4.73
C LYS A 51 -25.08 14.24 -3.27
N LEU A 52 -24.09 14.16 -2.38
CA LEU A 52 -24.35 14.04 -0.93
C LEU A 52 -25.13 15.24 -0.39
N LEU A 53 -24.71 16.46 -0.72
CA LEU A 53 -25.42 17.69 -0.32
C LEU A 53 -26.85 17.73 -0.88
N LYS A 54 -27.05 17.31 -2.13
CA LYS A 54 -28.38 17.23 -2.76
C LYS A 54 -29.33 16.24 -2.08
N GLU A 55 -28.80 15.13 -1.57
CA GLU A 55 -29.55 14.12 -0.80
C GLU A 55 -29.72 14.48 0.70
N GLY A 56 -29.27 15.68 1.09
CA GLY A 56 -29.37 16.21 2.44
C GLY A 56 -28.35 15.61 3.43
N VAL A 57 -27.29 14.97 2.94
CA VAL A 57 -26.20 14.48 3.79
C VAL A 57 -25.31 15.66 4.18
N THR A 58 -25.11 15.90 5.48
CA THR A 58 -24.24 16.97 5.95
C THR A 58 -22.78 16.55 5.85
N ILE A 59 -21.95 17.39 5.24
CA ILE A 59 -20.50 17.22 5.13
C ILE A 59 -19.82 18.29 6.00
N LYS A 60 -19.01 17.85 6.96
CA LYS A 60 -18.24 18.70 7.89
C LYS A 60 -16.95 19.18 7.24
N ASP A 61 -16.22 18.27 6.61
CA ASP A 61 -14.95 18.52 5.91
C ASP A 61 -14.64 17.37 4.94
N ILE A 62 -13.73 17.61 4.00
CA ILE A 62 -13.15 16.57 3.13
C ILE A 62 -11.63 16.61 3.29
N ARG A 63 -11.02 15.43 3.46
CA ARG A 63 -9.58 15.29 3.74
C ARG A 63 -8.93 14.25 2.85
N LEU A 64 -7.68 14.51 2.45
CA LEU A 64 -6.79 13.51 1.89
C LEU A 64 -5.99 12.87 3.03
N ASN A 65 -5.91 11.54 3.07
CA ASN A 65 -5.25 10.77 4.11
C ASN A 65 -4.23 9.78 3.51
N GLY A 66 -3.56 9.03 4.38
CA GLY A 66 -2.81 7.83 4.01
C GLY A 66 -1.47 8.13 3.34
N GLY A 67 -1.08 7.23 2.44
CA GLY A 67 0.21 7.33 1.73
C GLY A 67 0.33 8.61 0.91
N ALA A 68 -0.77 9.08 0.32
CA ALA A 68 -0.79 10.28 -0.52
C ALA A 68 -0.54 11.57 0.30
N ALA A 69 -1.13 11.70 1.48
CA ALA A 69 -0.83 12.81 2.38
C ALA A 69 0.65 12.80 2.81
N SER A 70 1.18 11.61 3.11
CA SER A 70 2.59 11.42 3.48
C SER A 70 3.53 11.76 2.32
N TYR A 71 3.15 11.45 1.08
CA TYR A 71 3.89 11.84 -0.14
C TYR A 71 3.97 13.37 -0.31
N ILE A 72 2.91 14.09 0.02
CA ILE A 72 2.88 15.56 -0.06
C ILE A 72 3.82 16.21 0.97
N PHE A 73 3.97 15.64 2.17
CA PHE A 73 4.88 16.14 3.20
C PHE A 73 6.31 15.60 3.10
N GLY A 74 6.47 14.43 2.48
CA GLY A 74 7.75 13.75 2.34
C GLY A 74 8.74 14.53 1.49
N THR A 75 10.02 14.21 1.66
CA THR A 75 11.10 14.58 0.73
C THR A 75 11.13 13.59 -0.45
N GLU A 76 12.10 13.73 -1.36
CA GLU A 76 12.37 12.79 -2.49
C GLU A 76 12.50 11.30 -2.08
N THR A 77 12.56 11.01 -0.78
CA THR A 77 12.60 9.66 -0.22
C THR A 77 11.25 8.93 -0.23
N VAL A 78 10.12 9.65 -0.21
CA VAL A 78 8.77 9.08 -0.34
C VAL A 78 8.36 9.25 -1.81
N LYS A 79 8.70 8.27 -2.64
CA LYS A 79 8.52 8.38 -4.10
C LYS A 79 7.16 7.92 -4.60
N SER A 80 6.39 7.22 -3.78
CA SER A 80 5.12 6.63 -4.18
C SER A 80 4.17 6.50 -3.00
N TYR A 81 2.89 6.42 -3.35
CA TYR A 81 1.81 5.99 -2.49
C TYR A 81 1.04 4.90 -3.21
N ASN A 82 0.47 3.97 -2.44
CA ASN A 82 -0.31 2.87 -2.99
C ASN A 82 -1.73 3.37 -3.24
N ASP A 83 -2.52 3.58 -2.20
CA ASP A 83 -3.93 3.99 -2.34
C ASP A 83 -4.14 5.50 -2.18
N LEU A 84 -5.26 5.99 -2.70
CA LEU A 84 -5.77 7.34 -2.52
C LEU A 84 -6.92 7.30 -1.51
N ASP A 85 -6.61 7.67 -0.26
CA ASP A 85 -7.56 7.66 0.84
C ASP A 85 -8.21 9.04 1.01
N LEU A 86 -9.52 9.12 0.73
CA LEU A 86 -10.31 10.32 0.96
C LEU A 86 -11.24 10.11 2.14
N ILE A 87 -11.23 11.05 3.09
CA ILE A 87 -12.13 11.07 4.24
C ILE A 87 -13.15 12.19 4.03
N PHE A 88 -14.43 11.84 4.02
CA PHE A 88 -15.56 12.75 4.10
C PHE A 88 -16.05 12.72 5.55
N GLY A 89 -15.84 13.81 6.28
CA GLY A 89 -16.47 14.01 7.58
C GLY A 89 -17.96 14.22 7.37
N VAL A 90 -18.78 13.28 7.84
CA VAL A 90 -20.24 13.30 7.64
C VAL A 90 -20.97 13.10 8.96
N ASP A 91 -22.27 13.36 8.98
CA ASP A 91 -23.15 12.95 10.08
C ASP A 91 -23.82 11.61 9.72
N LEU A 92 -23.56 10.57 10.53
CA LEU A 92 -24.13 9.23 10.36
C LEU A 92 -25.07 8.85 11.51
N THR A 93 -25.60 9.82 12.24
CA THR A 93 -26.58 9.58 13.32
C THR A 93 -27.85 8.88 12.81
N ASN A 94 -28.25 9.12 11.56
CA ASN A 94 -29.39 8.45 10.92
C ASN A 94 -28.92 7.25 10.07
N HIS A 95 -29.51 6.07 10.33
CA HIS A 95 -29.16 4.83 9.62
C HIS A 95 -29.40 4.85 8.11
N ASN A 96 -30.28 5.72 7.61
CA ASN A 96 -30.56 5.87 6.17
C ASN A 96 -29.43 6.58 5.41
N GLU A 97 -28.58 7.35 6.09
CA GLU A 97 -27.49 8.13 5.46
C GLU A 97 -26.48 7.22 4.77
N LEU A 98 -26.20 6.04 5.32
CA LEU A 98 -25.30 5.07 4.70
C LEU A 98 -25.81 4.55 3.35
N GLN A 99 -27.13 4.37 3.23
CA GLN A 99 -27.74 3.95 1.96
C GLN A 99 -27.74 5.10 0.95
N LYS A 100 -27.98 6.34 1.39
CA LYS A 100 -27.83 7.55 0.56
C LYS A 100 -26.41 7.70 0.05
N ILE A 101 -25.40 7.60 0.93
CA ILE A 101 -23.98 7.67 0.58
C ILE A 101 -23.63 6.63 -0.48
N LYS A 102 -24.02 5.37 -0.26
CA LYS A 102 -23.81 4.30 -1.24
C LYS A 102 -24.43 4.65 -2.59
N ASN A 103 -25.68 5.11 -2.61
CA ASN A 103 -26.38 5.48 -3.84
C ASN A 103 -25.74 6.69 -4.53
N CYS A 104 -25.24 7.67 -3.77
CA CYS A 104 -24.53 8.83 -4.30
C CYS A 104 -23.24 8.41 -5.01
N VAL A 105 -22.39 7.61 -4.36
CA VAL A 105 -21.13 7.14 -4.95
C VAL A 105 -21.37 6.32 -6.20
N LEU A 106 -22.28 5.34 -6.16
CA LEU A 106 -22.63 4.54 -7.34
C LEU A 106 -23.25 5.40 -8.45
N GLY A 107 -24.07 6.38 -8.07
CA GLY A 107 -24.63 7.35 -9.00
C GLY A 107 -23.57 8.24 -9.64
N CYS A 108 -22.47 8.57 -8.96
CA CYS A 108 -21.35 9.27 -9.58
C CYS A 108 -20.69 8.39 -10.63
N LEU A 109 -20.44 7.11 -10.34
CA LEU A 109 -19.84 6.18 -11.31
C LEU A 109 -20.69 6.04 -12.58
N LEU A 110 -22.02 6.07 -12.45
CA LEU A 110 -22.95 6.06 -13.59
C LEU A 110 -22.78 7.29 -14.49
N ASP A 111 -22.55 8.46 -13.90
CA ASP A 111 -22.40 9.72 -14.65
C ASP A 111 -21.14 9.68 -15.52
N TYR A 112 -20.04 9.11 -14.99
CA TYR A 112 -18.75 8.98 -15.68
C TYR A 112 -18.67 7.84 -16.70
N LEU A 113 -19.74 7.06 -16.90
CA LEU A 113 -19.78 6.09 -18.01
C LEU A 113 -19.69 6.81 -19.36
N PRO A 114 -18.92 6.26 -20.32
CA PRO A 114 -18.74 6.87 -21.64
C PRO A 114 -20.05 6.92 -22.44
N ASP A 115 -20.11 7.86 -23.37
CA ASP A 115 -21.25 8.03 -24.27
C ASP A 115 -21.47 6.75 -25.11
N GLY A 116 -22.71 6.28 -25.15
CA GLY A 116 -23.09 5.03 -25.84
C GLY A 116 -23.38 3.85 -24.90
N VAL A 117 -23.07 3.95 -23.61
CA VAL A 117 -23.52 2.96 -22.61
C VAL A 117 -24.98 3.23 -22.24
N ASN A 118 -25.82 2.19 -22.29
CA ASN A 118 -27.22 2.32 -21.87
C ASN A 118 -27.32 2.44 -20.34
N LYS A 119 -27.36 3.69 -19.85
CA LYS A 119 -27.43 4.03 -18.42
C LYS A 119 -28.74 3.58 -17.75
N GLU A 120 -29.85 3.52 -18.50
CA GLU A 120 -31.19 3.17 -17.97
C GLU A 120 -31.31 1.70 -17.53
N LYS A 121 -30.53 0.81 -18.13
CA LYS A 121 -30.49 -0.61 -17.76
C LYS A 121 -29.52 -0.93 -16.62
N MET A 122 -28.71 0.04 -16.18
CA MET A 122 -27.69 -0.20 -15.17
C MET A 122 -28.24 -0.04 -13.75
N SER A 123 -28.42 -1.17 -13.08
CA SER A 123 -28.79 -1.17 -11.67
C SER A 123 -27.61 -0.78 -10.77
N SER A 124 -27.91 -0.27 -9.58
CA SER A 124 -26.90 -0.01 -8.54
C SER A 124 -26.14 -1.28 -8.12
N CYS A 125 -26.76 -2.46 -8.21
CA CYS A 125 -26.10 -3.73 -7.94
C CYS A 125 -25.03 -4.05 -9.00
N SER A 126 -25.35 -3.82 -10.28
CA SER A 126 -24.43 -4.04 -11.40
C SER A 126 -23.21 -3.12 -11.30
N LEU A 127 -23.41 -1.84 -10.99
CA LEU A 127 -22.29 -0.89 -10.79
C LEU A 127 -21.42 -1.26 -9.59
N LYS A 128 -22.04 -1.70 -8.50
CA LYS A 128 -21.33 -2.20 -7.32
C LYS A 128 -20.43 -3.37 -7.71
N GLU A 129 -20.96 -4.39 -8.38
CA GLU A 129 -20.20 -5.57 -8.77
C GLU A 129 -19.09 -5.26 -9.78
N ALA A 130 -19.33 -4.28 -10.65
CA ALA A 130 -18.39 -3.87 -11.69
C ALA A 130 -17.19 -3.09 -11.13
N TYR A 131 -17.42 -2.08 -10.30
CA TYR A 131 -16.40 -1.07 -9.98
C TYR A 131 -15.95 -1.07 -8.52
N VAL A 132 -16.73 -1.65 -7.61
CA VAL A 132 -16.45 -1.60 -6.17
C VAL A 132 -15.69 -2.86 -5.76
N GLN A 133 -14.44 -2.68 -5.34
CA GLN A 133 -13.59 -3.77 -4.87
C GLN A 133 -13.96 -4.21 -3.46
N LYS A 134 -14.23 -3.24 -2.58
CA LYS A 134 -14.51 -3.50 -1.17
C LYS A 134 -15.48 -2.46 -0.61
N MET A 135 -16.43 -2.92 0.20
CA MET A 135 -17.26 -2.05 1.04
C MET A 135 -17.24 -2.51 2.48
N VAL A 136 -17.13 -1.54 3.39
CA VAL A 136 -17.15 -1.80 4.83
C VAL A 136 -18.13 -0.82 5.46
N LYS A 137 -18.98 -1.33 6.37
CA LYS A 137 -19.83 -0.54 7.23
C LYS A 137 -19.47 -0.85 8.67
N VAL A 138 -19.14 0.17 9.46
CA VAL A 138 -18.89 0.05 10.89
C VAL A 138 -19.85 0.97 11.62
N CYS A 139 -20.70 0.38 12.44
CA CYS A 139 -21.53 1.08 13.40
C CYS A 139 -21.58 0.20 14.65
N ASN A 140 -20.83 0.58 15.69
CA ASN A 140 -20.75 -0.18 16.92
C ASN A 140 -21.11 0.65 18.15
N GLU A 141 -21.50 -0.03 19.22
CA GLU A 141 -21.84 0.59 20.51
C GLU A 141 -20.65 1.32 21.16
N ARG A 142 -19.42 1.01 20.73
CA ARG A 142 -18.18 1.62 21.22
C ARG A 142 -17.90 2.99 20.60
N GLY A 143 -18.80 3.48 19.75
CA GLY A 143 -18.75 4.83 19.18
C GLY A 143 -18.16 4.92 17.77
N ASP A 144 -17.64 3.84 17.17
CA ASP A 144 -17.20 3.90 15.77
C ASP A 144 -18.41 3.90 14.83
N ARG A 145 -18.52 4.94 14.00
CA ARG A 145 -19.54 5.12 12.96
C ARG A 145 -18.88 5.63 11.69
N TRP A 146 -18.66 4.73 10.74
CA TRP A 146 -18.06 5.06 9.45
C TRP A 146 -18.36 4.01 8.38
N SER A 147 -18.19 4.40 7.12
CA SER A 147 -18.33 3.54 5.95
C SER A 147 -17.15 3.74 5.01
N LEU A 148 -16.81 2.72 4.22
CA LEU A 148 -15.75 2.76 3.24
C LEU A 148 -16.22 2.11 1.95
N ILE A 149 -15.94 2.76 0.82
CA ILE A 149 -16.14 2.25 -0.53
C ILE A 149 -14.81 2.37 -1.27
N SER A 150 -14.18 1.24 -1.56
CA SER A 150 -12.92 1.15 -2.29
C SER A 150 -13.20 0.79 -3.75
N LEU A 151 -12.75 1.65 -4.66
CA LEU A 151 -12.94 1.53 -6.10
C LEU A 151 -11.74 0.83 -6.73
N SER A 152 -12.02 -0.11 -7.64
CA SER A 152 -11.02 -1.03 -8.18
C SER A 152 -10.04 -0.31 -9.09
N ASN A 153 -8.74 -0.42 -8.79
CA ASN A 153 -7.68 -0.06 -9.73
C ASN A 153 -6.69 -1.21 -9.88
N ASN A 154 -6.68 -1.85 -11.05
CA ASN A 154 -5.85 -3.02 -11.33
C ASN A 154 -4.34 -2.69 -11.39
N LYS A 155 -3.97 -1.41 -11.31
CA LYS A 155 -2.57 -0.95 -11.19
C LYS A 155 -2.11 -0.77 -9.74
N GLY A 156 -2.93 -1.13 -8.76
CA GLY A 156 -2.59 -1.05 -7.33
C GLY A 156 -2.78 0.32 -6.68
N LYS A 157 -3.38 1.30 -7.39
CA LYS A 157 -3.74 2.62 -6.86
C LYS A 157 -5.23 2.75 -6.62
N ASN A 158 -5.77 2.06 -5.62
CA ASN A 158 -7.22 2.10 -5.38
C ASN A 158 -7.63 3.47 -4.86
N VAL A 159 -8.88 3.85 -5.13
CA VAL A 159 -9.48 5.07 -4.56
C VAL A 159 -10.41 4.64 -3.44
N GLU A 160 -10.06 4.98 -2.21
CA GLU A 160 -10.84 4.66 -1.02
C GLU A 160 -11.63 5.89 -0.57
N LEU A 161 -12.96 5.83 -0.71
CA LEU A 161 -13.88 6.85 -0.23
C LEU A 161 -14.39 6.44 1.15
N LYS A 162 -13.90 7.11 2.18
CA LYS A 162 -14.23 6.85 3.59
C LYS A 162 -15.17 7.94 4.11
N PHE A 163 -16.31 7.54 4.65
CA PHE A 163 -17.33 8.45 5.20
C PHE A 163 -17.34 8.27 6.70
N VAL A 164 -16.90 9.28 7.45
CA VAL A 164 -16.59 9.17 8.87
C VAL A 164 -17.45 10.14 9.67
N ASP A 165 -18.22 9.61 10.62
CA ASP A 165 -18.83 10.42 11.68
C ASP A 165 -17.99 10.36 12.95
N ALA A 166 -17.66 9.13 13.38
CA ALA A 166 -16.81 8.90 14.54
C ALA A 166 -15.87 7.71 14.29
N MET A 167 -14.59 7.90 14.60
CA MET A 167 -13.56 6.88 14.44
C MET A 167 -12.52 7.00 15.53
N LYS A 168 -12.37 5.95 16.32
CA LYS A 168 -11.41 5.93 17.41
C LYS A 168 -9.97 5.81 16.90
N ARG A 169 -9.75 4.93 15.92
CA ARG A 169 -8.42 4.58 15.40
C ARG A 169 -8.19 5.25 14.05
N GLN A 170 -7.54 6.41 14.05
CA GLN A 170 -7.34 7.19 12.84
C GLN A 170 -5.95 7.01 12.21
N PHE A 171 -4.99 6.45 12.95
CA PHE A 171 -3.63 6.16 12.47
C PHE A 171 -3.07 4.89 13.14
N GLU A 172 -2.00 4.35 12.58
CA GLU A 172 -1.24 3.24 13.18
C GLU A 172 0.15 3.69 13.63
N PHE A 173 0.87 4.44 12.79
CA PHE A 173 2.15 5.04 13.10
C PHE A 173 2.13 6.56 12.80
N SER A 174 3.13 7.29 13.28
CA SER A 174 3.23 8.74 13.04
C SER A 174 3.36 9.08 11.57
N VAL A 175 4.05 8.23 10.80
CA VAL A 175 4.39 8.45 9.39
C VAL A 175 3.19 8.39 8.45
N ASP A 176 2.06 7.80 8.88
CA ASP A 176 0.80 7.70 8.14
C ASP A 176 -0.34 8.49 8.79
N SER A 177 -0.01 9.42 9.68
CA SER A 177 -0.99 10.16 10.49
C SER A 177 -1.43 11.50 9.91
N PHE A 178 -0.96 11.86 8.71
CA PHE A 178 -1.24 13.16 8.09
C PHE A 178 -2.58 13.17 7.38
N GLN A 179 -3.38 14.20 7.64
CA GLN A 179 -4.63 14.47 6.94
C GLN A 179 -4.62 15.91 6.42
N ILE A 180 -4.82 16.11 5.12
CA ILE A 180 -4.85 17.45 4.51
C ILE A 180 -6.30 17.84 4.26
N ILE A 181 -6.74 18.97 4.80
CA ILE A 181 -8.10 19.49 4.62
C ILE A 181 -8.21 20.09 3.21
N LEU A 182 -9.14 19.57 2.41
CA LEU A 182 -9.27 19.88 0.98
C LEU A 182 -10.26 21.01 0.70
N ASP A 183 -11.08 21.42 1.66
CA ASP A 183 -12.21 22.35 1.45
C ASP A 183 -11.79 23.64 0.73
N SER A 184 -10.72 24.30 1.18
CA SER A 184 -10.23 25.53 0.54
C SER A 184 -9.69 25.31 -0.87
N LEU A 185 -9.12 24.12 -1.15
CA LEU A 185 -8.67 23.75 -2.50
C LEU A 185 -9.86 23.49 -3.43
N LEU A 186 -10.87 22.78 -2.94
CA LEU A 186 -12.10 22.51 -3.70
C LEU A 186 -12.85 23.81 -4.01
N THR A 187 -12.98 24.70 -3.03
CA THR A 187 -13.57 26.03 -3.26
C THR A 187 -12.76 26.83 -4.27
N PHE A 188 -11.42 26.79 -4.21
CA PHE A 188 -10.57 27.42 -5.21
C PHE A 188 -10.85 26.92 -6.62
N TYR A 189 -11.00 25.60 -6.83
CA TYR A 189 -11.37 25.02 -8.13
C TYR A 189 -12.78 25.43 -8.61
N GLU A 190 -13.70 25.70 -7.69
CA GLU A 190 -15.07 26.11 -8.02
C GLU A 190 -15.15 27.58 -8.46
N ILE A 191 -14.36 28.46 -7.84
CA ILE A 191 -14.50 29.92 -8.03
C ILE A 191 -13.40 30.53 -8.91
N SER A 192 -12.21 29.92 -8.97
CA SER A 192 -11.08 30.50 -9.69
C SER A 192 -11.13 30.12 -11.16
N SER A 193 -11.10 31.14 -12.03
CA SER A 193 -10.86 30.96 -13.47
C SER A 193 -9.37 30.95 -13.83
N ALA A 194 -8.50 31.44 -12.95
CA ALA A 194 -7.06 31.51 -13.17
C ALA A 194 -6.37 30.23 -12.65
N PRO A 195 -5.31 29.76 -13.35
CA PRO A 195 -4.51 28.63 -12.88
C PRO A 195 -3.76 28.96 -11.60
N MET A 196 -3.44 27.93 -10.83
CA MET A 196 -2.66 28.07 -9.60
C MET A 196 -1.22 28.52 -9.92
N SER A 197 -0.67 29.42 -9.10
CA SER A 197 0.72 29.86 -9.18
C SER A 197 1.28 30.17 -7.79
N GLU A 198 2.59 30.38 -7.67
CA GLU A 198 3.25 30.68 -6.39
C GLU A 198 2.72 31.95 -5.71
N HIS A 199 2.20 32.90 -6.49
CA HIS A 199 1.61 34.14 -5.96
C HIS A 199 0.09 34.08 -5.87
N PHE A 200 -0.53 32.95 -6.27
CA PHE A 200 -1.97 32.78 -6.31
C PHE A 200 -2.36 31.32 -6.09
N TYR A 201 -2.46 30.93 -4.82
CA TYR A 201 -2.87 29.60 -4.38
C TYR A 201 -3.66 29.68 -3.05
N PRO A 202 -4.56 28.73 -2.77
CA PRO A 202 -5.34 28.72 -1.54
C PRO A 202 -4.46 28.37 -0.33
N THR A 203 -4.77 28.94 0.84
CA THR A 203 -4.16 28.50 2.10
C THR A 203 -4.75 27.16 2.52
N LEU A 204 -3.91 26.14 2.60
CA LEU A 204 -4.31 24.79 3.02
C LEU A 204 -3.70 24.43 4.37
N VAL A 205 -4.46 23.66 5.15
CA VAL A 205 -4.06 23.21 6.48
C VAL A 205 -4.07 21.69 6.51
N ALA A 206 -3.05 21.11 7.14
CA ALA A 206 -3.03 19.71 7.49
C ALA A 206 -3.01 19.49 8.99
N GLU A 207 -3.53 18.34 9.39
CA GLU A 207 -3.57 17.85 10.76
C GLU A 207 -2.74 16.57 10.86
N SER A 208 -1.99 16.42 11.95
CA SER A 208 -1.45 15.13 12.36
C SER A 208 -2.36 14.53 13.42
N VAL A 209 -3.01 13.40 13.10
CA VAL A 209 -3.82 12.68 14.08
C VAL A 209 -2.99 11.88 15.08
N TYR A 210 -1.67 11.81 14.87
CA TYR A 210 -0.70 11.28 15.85
C TYR A 210 -0.56 12.21 17.05
N GLY A 211 -0.76 13.52 16.89
CA GLY A 211 -0.52 14.52 17.92
C GLY A 211 0.27 15.68 17.34
N ASP A 212 1.49 15.90 17.83
CA ASP A 212 2.34 17.00 17.35
C ASP A 212 2.73 16.82 15.88
N PHE A 213 2.40 17.81 15.05
CA PHE A 213 2.66 17.76 13.61
C PHE A 213 4.16 17.76 13.29
N SER A 214 4.94 18.57 14.01
CA SER A 214 6.37 18.71 13.75
C SER A 214 7.10 17.42 14.10
N GLU A 215 6.74 16.77 15.20
CA GLU A 215 7.26 15.47 15.60
C GLU A 215 6.96 14.40 14.53
N ALA A 216 5.71 14.28 14.10
CA ALA A 216 5.32 13.32 13.06
C ALA A 216 6.08 13.57 11.74
N TRP A 217 6.27 14.85 11.37
CA TRP A 217 7.00 15.23 10.16
C TRP A 217 8.50 14.91 10.26
N VAL A 218 9.12 15.08 11.42
CA VAL A 218 10.49 14.62 11.68
C VAL A 218 10.59 13.11 11.53
N HIS A 219 9.63 12.35 12.07
CA HIS A 219 9.60 10.90 11.90
C HIS A 219 9.50 10.50 10.43
N LEU A 220 8.67 11.18 9.64
CA LEU A 220 8.56 10.93 8.19
C LEU A 220 9.90 11.19 7.48
N ASN A 221 10.54 12.34 7.74
CA ASN A 221 11.78 12.73 7.06
C ASN A 221 12.99 11.86 7.47
N LYS A 222 13.05 11.41 8.72
CA LYS A 222 14.12 10.55 9.24
C LYS A 222 13.84 9.06 9.10
N LYS A 223 12.72 8.68 8.48
CA LYS A 223 12.22 7.31 8.40
C LYS A 223 12.14 6.61 9.77
N GLN A 224 11.51 7.25 10.74
CA GLN A 224 11.35 6.71 12.09
C GLN A 224 9.96 6.10 12.31
N ILE A 225 9.91 4.95 12.95
CA ILE A 225 8.68 4.26 13.34
C ILE A 225 8.33 4.67 14.76
N ALA A 226 7.23 5.38 14.93
CA ALA A 226 6.69 5.74 16.24
C ALA A 226 5.16 5.58 16.27
N THR A 227 4.64 5.23 17.44
CA THR A 227 3.21 5.18 17.73
C THR A 227 3.00 5.59 19.18
N ARG A 228 1.94 6.35 19.48
CA ARG A 228 1.59 6.74 20.86
C ARG A 228 0.65 5.74 21.54
N ASN A 229 -0.13 5.02 20.74
CA ASN A 229 -1.19 4.14 21.20
C ASN A 229 -0.97 2.72 20.66
N PRO A 230 0.13 2.03 21.04
CA PRO A 230 0.41 0.69 20.56
C PRO A 230 -0.76 -0.27 20.84
N GLU A 231 -1.49 -0.07 21.94
CA GLU A 231 -2.67 -0.85 22.32
C GLU A 231 -3.85 -0.73 21.34
N GLU A 232 -3.89 0.32 20.53
CA GLU A 232 -4.94 0.52 19.54
C GLU A 232 -4.63 -0.14 18.19
N ILE A 233 -3.38 -0.55 17.97
CA ILE A 233 -2.95 -1.24 16.75
C ILE A 233 -3.66 -2.60 16.65
N ARG A 234 -4.18 -2.92 15.46
CA ARG A 234 -4.79 -4.21 15.13
C ARG A 234 -3.77 -5.16 14.50
N GLY A 235 -4.14 -6.40 14.22
CA GLY A 235 -3.25 -7.40 13.64
C GLY A 235 -2.59 -6.98 12.33
N GLY A 236 -3.27 -6.14 11.52
CA GLY A 236 -2.69 -5.53 10.32
C GLY A 236 -1.48 -4.63 10.58
N GLY A 237 -1.32 -4.08 11.78
CA GLY A 237 -0.20 -3.23 12.14
C GLY A 237 1.13 -3.97 12.16
N LEU A 238 1.16 -5.28 12.47
CA LEU A 238 2.37 -6.10 12.33
C LEU A 238 2.88 -6.11 10.88
N LEU A 239 1.96 -6.28 9.93
CA LEU A 239 2.28 -6.33 8.50
C LEU A 239 2.83 -4.97 8.04
N LYS A 240 2.20 -3.87 8.47
CA LYS A 240 2.67 -2.52 8.17
C LYS A 240 4.02 -2.21 8.82
N TYR A 241 4.23 -2.62 10.06
CA TYR A 241 5.51 -2.49 10.74
C TYR A 241 6.63 -3.17 9.96
N CYS A 242 6.43 -4.42 9.53
CA CYS A 242 7.42 -5.15 8.73
C CYS A 242 7.66 -4.49 7.36
N ASN A 243 6.64 -3.89 6.75
CA ASN A 243 6.78 -3.15 5.50
C ASN A 243 7.63 -1.88 5.70
N LEU A 244 7.42 -1.14 6.81
CA LEU A 244 8.26 0.00 7.18
C LEU A 244 9.72 -0.44 7.37
N LEU A 245 9.98 -1.56 8.06
CA LEU A 245 11.33 -2.09 8.27
C LEU A 245 12.05 -2.39 6.94
N VAL A 246 11.40 -3.07 5.99
CA VAL A 246 11.98 -3.36 4.66
C VAL A 246 12.22 -2.09 3.84
N ARG A 247 11.45 -1.02 4.07
CA ARG A 247 11.68 0.29 3.45
C ARG A 247 12.72 1.15 4.20
N SER A 248 13.52 0.51 5.05
CA SER A 248 14.60 1.10 5.84
C SER A 248 14.14 2.12 6.88
N TYR A 249 12.92 1.96 7.41
CA TYR A 249 12.52 2.70 8.60
C TYR A 249 13.07 2.04 9.86
N THR A 250 13.43 2.85 10.85
CA THR A 250 13.95 2.38 12.14
C THR A 250 13.06 2.85 13.29
N PRO A 251 12.89 2.08 14.38
CA PRO A 251 12.16 2.55 15.56
C PRO A 251 12.75 3.87 16.09
N ALA A 252 11.89 4.83 16.47
CA ALA A 252 12.35 6.06 17.11
C ALA A 252 13.00 5.76 18.48
N GLU A 253 13.93 6.60 18.92
CA GLU A 253 14.74 6.37 20.15
C GLU A 253 13.90 6.19 21.42
N ASN A 254 12.74 6.83 21.48
CA ASN A 254 11.81 6.79 22.60
C ASN A 254 10.83 5.60 22.55
N VAL A 255 10.90 4.73 21.54
CA VAL A 255 9.98 3.61 21.35
C VAL A 255 10.60 2.30 21.81
N ASN A 256 9.94 1.60 22.73
CA ASN A 256 10.31 0.25 23.09
C ASN A 256 9.89 -0.74 21.98
N CYS A 257 10.79 -0.99 21.02
CA CYS A 257 10.53 -1.84 19.86
C CYS A 257 10.10 -3.26 20.26
N GLN A 258 10.76 -3.86 21.25
CA GLN A 258 10.45 -5.23 21.70
C GLN A 258 9.03 -5.33 22.27
N ALA A 259 8.61 -4.35 23.09
CA ALA A 259 7.26 -4.33 23.64
C ALA A 259 6.21 -4.14 22.53
N MET A 260 6.49 -3.25 21.58
CA MET A 260 5.62 -2.99 20.44
C MET A 260 5.46 -4.23 19.54
N GLU A 261 6.56 -4.91 19.19
CA GLU A 261 6.51 -6.14 18.39
C GLU A 261 5.74 -7.25 19.10
N LYS A 262 5.98 -7.47 20.39
CA LYS A 262 5.22 -8.45 21.20
C LYS A 262 3.73 -8.18 21.15
N TYR A 263 3.33 -6.91 21.26
CA TYR A 263 1.93 -6.51 21.17
C TYR A 263 1.35 -6.77 19.78
N MET A 264 2.05 -6.33 18.73
CA MET A 264 1.62 -6.51 17.34
C MET A 264 1.51 -7.98 16.95
N CYS A 265 2.47 -8.82 17.36
CA CYS A 265 2.42 -10.27 17.21
C CYS A 265 1.19 -10.84 17.92
N SER A 266 1.01 -10.56 19.22
CA SER A 266 -0.16 -11.04 19.96
C SER A 266 -1.48 -10.64 19.30
N ARG A 267 -1.60 -9.38 18.86
CA ARG A 267 -2.79 -8.89 18.18
C ARG A 267 -3.02 -9.52 16.81
N PHE A 268 -1.95 -9.83 16.07
CA PHE A 268 -2.04 -10.56 14.80
C PHE A 268 -2.70 -11.92 14.97
N PHE A 269 -2.28 -12.71 15.98
CA PHE A 269 -2.88 -14.01 16.25
C PHE A 269 -4.31 -13.93 16.80
N ILE A 270 -4.64 -12.87 17.56
CA ILE A 270 -6.01 -12.63 18.04
C ILE A 270 -6.95 -12.27 16.88
N ASP A 271 -6.50 -11.41 15.97
CA ASP A 271 -7.33 -10.92 14.87
C ASP A 271 -7.39 -11.93 13.69
N PHE A 272 -6.36 -12.78 13.53
CA PHE A 272 -6.26 -13.83 12.51
C PHE A 272 -5.91 -15.18 13.15
N SER A 273 -6.87 -15.77 13.85
CA SER A 273 -6.65 -17.00 14.63
C SER A 273 -6.49 -18.26 13.78
N ASP A 274 -7.00 -18.26 12.54
CA ASP A 274 -6.95 -19.40 11.64
C ASP A 274 -5.83 -19.26 10.58
N LEU A 275 -5.15 -20.37 10.27
CA LEU A 275 -4.04 -20.37 9.32
C LEU A 275 -4.45 -19.98 7.90
N ASN A 276 -5.68 -20.30 7.46
CA ASN A 276 -6.16 -19.88 6.15
C ASN A 276 -6.44 -18.38 6.11
N GLN A 277 -6.98 -17.81 7.20
CA GLN A 277 -7.14 -16.36 7.33
C GLN A 277 -5.79 -15.64 7.28
N GLN A 278 -4.78 -16.18 7.96
CA GLN A 278 -3.41 -15.66 7.91
C GLN A 278 -2.86 -15.73 6.47
N ARG A 279 -3.00 -16.87 5.79
CA ARG A 279 -2.55 -17.03 4.38
C ARG A 279 -3.22 -16.02 3.46
N GLN A 280 -4.55 -15.96 3.47
CA GLN A 280 -5.31 -15.01 2.65
C GLN A 280 -4.91 -13.55 2.94
N LYS A 281 -4.68 -13.22 4.22
CA LYS A 281 -4.29 -11.88 4.62
C LYS A 281 -2.89 -11.52 4.13
N LEU A 282 -1.93 -12.45 4.23
CA LEU A 282 -0.57 -12.26 3.74
C LEU A 282 -0.53 -12.15 2.21
N GLU A 283 -1.18 -13.06 1.49
CA GLU A 283 -1.27 -13.01 0.02
C GLU A 283 -1.91 -11.69 -0.45
N SER A 284 -3.02 -11.27 0.17
CA SER A 284 -3.65 -9.99 -0.14
C SER A 284 -2.74 -8.81 0.17
N TYR A 285 -1.98 -8.84 1.27
CA TYR A 285 -1.06 -7.77 1.63
C TYR A 285 0.09 -7.67 0.62
N LEU A 286 0.67 -8.81 0.22
CA LEU A 286 1.74 -8.86 -0.78
C LEU A 286 1.27 -8.33 -2.13
N ASN A 287 0.07 -8.70 -2.57
CA ASN A 287 -0.48 -8.24 -3.85
C ASN A 287 -0.79 -6.75 -3.86
N ASN A 288 -1.27 -6.20 -2.74
CA ASN A 288 -1.64 -4.78 -2.66
C ASN A 288 -0.44 -3.86 -2.45
N HIS A 289 0.54 -4.26 -1.62
CA HIS A 289 1.61 -3.36 -1.19
C HIS A 289 2.92 -3.46 -1.96
N PHE A 290 3.09 -4.51 -2.77
CA PHE A 290 4.32 -4.77 -3.51
C PHE A 290 4.09 -4.92 -5.02
N SER A 291 2.96 -4.40 -5.52
CA SER A 291 2.71 -4.30 -6.97
C SER A 291 3.79 -3.42 -7.61
N GLY A 292 4.56 -3.98 -8.55
CA GLY A 292 5.69 -3.30 -9.18
C GLY A 292 7.01 -3.34 -8.39
N GLU A 293 6.99 -3.81 -7.15
CA GLU A 293 8.16 -3.96 -6.26
C GLU A 293 8.36 -5.42 -5.85
N GLU A 294 8.26 -6.34 -6.82
CA GLU A 294 8.29 -7.79 -6.61
C GLU A 294 9.55 -8.26 -5.86
N ASN A 295 10.68 -7.57 -6.05
CA ASN A 295 11.96 -7.89 -5.41
C ASN A 295 11.88 -7.78 -3.87
N LEU A 296 11.07 -6.86 -3.35
CA LEU A 296 10.95 -6.63 -1.90
C LEU A 296 10.03 -7.66 -1.21
N LYS A 297 9.21 -8.41 -1.95
CA LYS A 297 8.28 -9.41 -1.35
C LYS A 297 9.02 -10.46 -0.53
N HIS A 298 10.15 -10.96 -1.06
CA HIS A 298 10.96 -11.97 -0.37
C HIS A 298 11.59 -11.41 0.91
N GLU A 299 12.22 -10.24 0.83
CA GLU A 299 12.83 -9.56 1.98
C GLU A 299 11.78 -9.21 3.06
N TYR A 300 10.59 -8.80 2.65
CA TYR A 300 9.46 -8.57 3.54
C TYR A 300 9.03 -9.82 4.30
N LEU A 301 8.91 -10.96 3.61
CA LEU A 301 8.54 -12.22 4.26
C LEU A 301 9.62 -12.71 5.24
N LEU A 302 10.90 -12.52 4.91
CA LEU A 302 12.00 -12.83 5.85
C LEU A 302 11.98 -11.91 7.07
N THR A 303 11.69 -10.62 6.87
CA THR A 303 11.55 -9.66 7.98
C THR A 303 10.37 -10.03 8.88
N LEU A 304 9.23 -10.37 8.29
CA LEU A 304 8.06 -10.84 9.03
C LEU A 304 8.35 -12.15 9.79
N TYR A 305 9.03 -13.11 9.16
CA TYR A 305 9.45 -14.35 9.80
C TYR A 305 10.28 -14.06 11.05
N ARG A 306 11.31 -13.21 10.93
CA ARG A 306 12.19 -12.84 12.05
C ARG A 306 11.41 -12.22 13.21
N VAL A 307 10.56 -11.23 12.92
CA VAL A 307 9.76 -10.54 13.95
C VAL A 307 8.81 -11.52 14.65
N VAL A 308 8.15 -12.40 13.89
CA VAL A 308 7.23 -13.40 14.47
C VAL A 308 7.98 -14.42 15.33
N ASP A 309 9.18 -14.87 14.92
CA ASP A 309 9.95 -15.85 15.69
C ASP A 309 10.50 -15.25 17.00
N GLU A 310 11.05 -14.04 16.95
CA GLU A 310 11.68 -13.36 18.09
C GLU A 310 10.66 -12.83 19.11
N SER A 311 9.52 -12.30 18.66
CA SER A 311 8.61 -11.52 19.50
C SER A 311 7.32 -12.25 19.92
N THR A 312 7.14 -13.51 19.54
CA THR A 312 5.99 -14.32 19.97
C THR A 312 6.26 -15.07 21.28
N ILE A 313 5.69 -14.58 22.39
CA ILE A 313 5.93 -15.12 23.75
C ILE A 313 4.91 -16.19 24.18
N CYS A 314 3.61 -15.91 24.06
CA CYS A 314 2.57 -16.62 24.82
C CYS A 314 1.76 -17.66 24.02
N LEU A 315 2.07 -17.87 22.74
CA LEU A 315 1.35 -18.86 21.94
C LEU A 315 1.78 -20.27 22.30
N MET A 316 0.85 -21.21 22.11
CA MET A 316 1.20 -22.61 22.00
C MET A 316 2.21 -22.72 20.85
N GLY A 317 3.44 -23.20 21.11
CA GLY A 317 4.51 -23.22 20.10
C GLY A 317 4.13 -23.92 18.78
N HIS A 318 3.03 -24.67 18.76
CA HIS A 318 2.40 -25.18 17.54
C HIS A 318 1.89 -24.08 16.59
N GLU A 319 1.09 -23.11 17.08
CA GLU A 319 0.54 -22.03 16.25
C GLU A 319 1.66 -21.16 15.67
N ARG A 320 2.65 -20.82 16.50
CA ARG A 320 3.85 -20.10 16.05
C ARG A 320 4.54 -20.84 14.91
N ARG A 321 4.80 -22.15 15.06
CA ARG A 321 5.46 -22.96 14.02
C ARG A 321 4.62 -23.05 12.74
N GLN A 322 3.29 -23.16 12.84
CA GLN A 322 2.41 -23.18 11.68
C GLN A 322 2.52 -21.87 10.88
N THR A 323 2.46 -20.72 11.56
CA THR A 323 2.59 -19.41 10.91
C THR A 323 3.98 -19.18 10.34
N LEU A 324 5.04 -19.56 11.06
CA LEU A 324 6.42 -19.47 10.55
C LEU A 324 6.61 -20.35 9.31
N ASN A 325 6.08 -21.58 9.30
CA ASN A 325 6.12 -22.46 8.14
C ASN A 325 5.33 -21.88 6.96
N LEU A 326 4.17 -21.28 7.21
CA LEU A 326 3.39 -20.58 6.18
C LEU A 326 4.19 -19.42 5.56
N ILE A 327 4.79 -18.56 6.39
CA ILE A 327 5.61 -17.43 5.92
C ILE A 327 6.80 -17.94 5.09
N HIS A 328 7.46 -19.00 5.56
CA HIS A 328 8.57 -19.62 4.84
C HIS A 328 8.15 -20.22 3.50
N GLN A 329 7.01 -20.92 3.44
CA GLN A 329 6.45 -21.44 2.19
C GLN A 329 6.16 -20.32 1.19
N LEU A 330 5.50 -19.24 1.63
CA LEU A 330 5.26 -18.07 0.78
C LEU A 330 6.57 -17.43 0.29
N ALA A 331 7.60 -17.38 1.14
CA ALA A 331 8.91 -16.83 0.74
C ALA A 331 9.56 -17.68 -0.36
N CYS A 332 9.53 -19.01 -0.22
CA CYS A 332 10.01 -19.94 -1.23
C CYS A 332 9.21 -19.83 -2.55
N GLU A 333 7.88 -19.73 -2.48
CA GLU A 333 7.02 -19.52 -3.65
C GLU A 333 7.40 -18.24 -4.40
N VAL A 334 7.60 -17.13 -3.68
CA VAL A 334 8.03 -15.84 -4.26
C VAL A 334 9.42 -15.95 -4.90
N LEU A 335 10.37 -16.60 -4.22
CA LEU A 335 11.74 -16.75 -4.73
C LEU A 335 11.75 -17.58 -6.02
N MET A 336 11.05 -18.71 -6.05
CA MET A 336 10.93 -19.55 -7.24
C MET A 336 10.27 -18.81 -8.41
N GLU A 337 9.26 -17.97 -8.14
CA GLU A 337 8.62 -17.15 -9.16
C GLU A 337 9.57 -16.09 -9.73
N GLN A 338 10.38 -15.46 -8.88
CA GLN A 338 11.39 -14.49 -9.29
C GLN A 338 12.47 -15.14 -10.16
N GLU A 339 13.00 -16.30 -9.76
CA GLU A 339 13.98 -17.06 -10.53
C GLU A 339 13.43 -17.48 -11.90
N ARG A 340 12.18 -17.96 -11.95
CA ARG A 340 11.51 -18.33 -13.21
C ARG A 340 11.38 -17.14 -14.15
N LYS A 341 10.97 -15.97 -13.63
CA LYS A 341 10.87 -14.72 -14.42
C LYS A 341 12.23 -14.25 -14.91
N ALA A 342 13.28 -14.33 -14.08
CA ALA A 342 14.63 -13.96 -14.47
C ALA A 342 15.16 -14.87 -15.59
N HIS A 343 14.94 -16.18 -15.47
CA HIS A 343 15.32 -17.16 -16.49
C HIS A 343 14.56 -16.95 -17.81
N ALA A 344 13.25 -16.67 -17.75
CA ALA A 344 12.46 -16.36 -18.94
C ALA A 344 12.97 -15.12 -19.68
N LYS A 345 13.27 -14.03 -18.95
CA LYS A 345 13.86 -12.82 -19.53
C LYS A 345 15.22 -13.08 -20.17
N TYR A 346 16.06 -13.91 -19.55
CA TYR A 346 17.35 -14.30 -20.11
C TYR A 346 17.18 -15.03 -21.46
N LEU A 347 16.22 -15.96 -21.56
CA LEU A 347 15.91 -16.65 -22.81
C LEU A 347 15.35 -15.71 -23.89
N GLU A 348 14.45 -14.79 -23.52
CA GLU A 348 13.92 -13.78 -24.44
C GLU A 348 15.02 -12.85 -24.97
N MET A 349 15.95 -12.45 -24.10
CA MET A 349 17.11 -11.63 -24.48
C MET A 349 18.01 -12.39 -25.47
N GLN A 350 18.32 -13.66 -25.21
CA GLN A 350 19.08 -14.49 -26.15
C GLN A 350 18.39 -14.63 -27.51
N HIS A 351 17.06 -14.80 -27.52
CA HIS A 351 16.29 -14.89 -28.75
C HIS A 351 16.25 -13.56 -29.51
N PHE A 352 16.19 -12.42 -28.80
CA PHE A 352 16.30 -11.09 -29.41
C PHE A 352 17.69 -10.84 -30.00
N ASP A 353 18.76 -11.23 -29.31
CA ASP A 353 20.13 -11.12 -29.80
C ASP A 353 20.34 -11.98 -31.06
N GLN A 354 19.74 -13.17 -31.12
CA GLN A 354 19.76 -14.03 -32.30
C GLN A 354 18.97 -13.44 -33.49
N LEU A 355 17.86 -12.75 -33.26
CA LEU A 355 17.04 -12.12 -34.31
C LEU A 355 17.61 -10.79 -34.81
N SER A 356 18.32 -10.05 -33.95
CA SER A 356 18.81 -8.71 -34.25
C SER A 356 20.17 -8.68 -34.95
N ASN A 357 20.84 -9.83 -35.11
CA ASN A 357 22.16 -9.94 -35.72
C ASN A 357 23.16 -8.89 -35.17
N LEU A 358 22.96 -8.49 -33.91
CA LEU A 358 23.86 -7.61 -33.19
C LEU A 358 25.05 -8.47 -32.79
N THR A 359 26.07 -8.54 -33.65
CA THR A 359 27.39 -8.96 -33.24
C THR A 359 27.83 -8.01 -32.14
N ILE A 360 27.79 -8.48 -30.89
CA ILE A 360 28.56 -7.85 -29.82
C ILE A 360 30.00 -7.87 -30.30
N ASP A 361 30.56 -6.71 -30.64
CA ASP A 361 31.99 -6.57 -30.88
C ASP A 361 32.70 -7.18 -29.67
N GLN A 362 33.41 -8.28 -29.90
CA GLN A 362 34.30 -8.85 -28.90
C GLN A 362 35.41 -7.83 -28.64
N VAL A 363 35.19 -6.94 -27.67
CA VAL A 363 36.25 -6.09 -27.13
C VAL A 363 37.22 -7.01 -26.38
N TYR A 364 38.24 -7.48 -27.09
CA TYR A 364 39.41 -8.13 -26.49
C TYR A 364 40.12 -7.09 -25.61
N PHE A 365 39.85 -7.11 -24.30
CA PHE A 365 40.75 -6.48 -23.34
C PHE A 365 42.04 -7.30 -23.26
N HIS A 366 43.06 -6.88 -24.02
CA HIS A 366 44.44 -7.25 -23.72
C HIS A 366 44.84 -6.63 -22.38
N SER A 367 44.93 -7.44 -21.32
CA SER A 367 45.63 -7.04 -20.09
C SER A 367 47.13 -7.26 -20.27
N PRO A 368 47.99 -6.27 -19.98
CA PRO A 368 49.42 -6.50 -19.91
C PRO A 368 49.78 -7.25 -18.62
N LEU A 369 50.75 -8.15 -18.76
CA LEU A 369 51.41 -8.88 -17.68
C LEU A 369 51.87 -7.96 -16.53
N ASN A 370 51.52 -8.30 -15.29
CA ASN A 370 52.41 -8.38 -14.12
C ASN A 370 51.63 -8.79 -12.87
N SER A 371 51.86 -10.03 -12.42
CA SER A 371 52.52 -10.41 -11.16
C SER A 371 51.79 -10.05 -9.86
N ASP A 372 51.42 -11.13 -9.17
CA ASP A 372 51.08 -11.26 -7.75
C ASP A 372 49.63 -11.08 -7.29
N GLY A 373 48.93 -12.22 -7.21
CA GLY A 373 48.34 -12.68 -5.94
C GLY A 373 46.89 -12.28 -5.64
N CYS A 374 45.92 -13.08 -6.12
CA CYS A 374 44.83 -13.69 -5.34
C CYS A 374 43.74 -14.25 -6.29
N GLN A 375 43.67 -15.58 -6.40
CA GLN A 375 42.70 -16.29 -7.23
C GLN A 375 41.32 -16.33 -6.55
N TYR A 376 40.33 -15.63 -7.10
CA TYR A 376 38.93 -15.99 -6.94
C TYR A 376 38.50 -16.75 -8.21
N TYR A 377 38.31 -18.06 -8.08
CA TYR A 377 37.77 -18.89 -9.14
C TYR A 377 36.28 -18.62 -9.34
N SER A 378 35.93 -17.94 -10.43
CA SER A 378 34.60 -17.95 -11.02
C SER A 378 34.51 -19.09 -12.03
N TYR A 379 33.99 -20.24 -11.60
CA TYR A 379 33.61 -21.35 -12.48
C TYR A 379 32.12 -21.27 -12.79
N PHE A 380 31.77 -20.82 -14.00
CA PHE A 380 30.51 -21.16 -14.66
C PHE A 380 30.79 -22.32 -15.62
N PRO A 381 30.16 -23.50 -15.49
CA PRO A 381 30.17 -24.51 -16.53
C PRO A 381 28.96 -24.31 -17.46
N ASN A 382 29.25 -24.07 -18.75
CA ASN A 382 28.32 -24.27 -19.85
C ASN A 382 27.86 -25.74 -19.88
N VAL A 383 26.55 -25.96 -19.98
CA VAL A 383 25.95 -27.27 -20.23
C VAL A 383 26.07 -27.58 -21.73
N TYR A 384 26.52 -28.79 -22.09
CA TYR A 384 25.98 -29.69 -23.12
C TYR A 384 27.03 -30.74 -23.51
N GLN A 385 26.99 -31.90 -22.88
CA GLN A 385 27.33 -33.17 -23.52
C GLN A 385 26.58 -34.30 -22.81
N VAL A 386 25.59 -34.85 -23.53
CA VAL A 386 24.86 -36.06 -23.15
C VAL A 386 25.80 -37.25 -23.39
N ASN A 387 26.15 -38.00 -22.34
CA ASN A 387 26.34 -39.45 -22.41
C ASN A 387 26.55 -40.07 -21.01
N GLY A 388 25.77 -41.11 -20.72
CA GLY A 388 26.17 -42.29 -19.94
C GLY A 388 26.56 -42.13 -18.47
N SER A 389 25.65 -42.52 -17.58
CA SER A 389 25.90 -43.27 -16.33
C SER A 389 27.15 -42.90 -15.51
N SER A 390 27.00 -42.10 -14.46
CA SER A 390 27.87 -42.15 -13.27
C SER A 390 27.28 -41.38 -12.08
N ASN A 391 27.46 -41.94 -10.88
CA ASN A 391 26.92 -41.49 -9.60
C ASN A 391 27.37 -40.06 -9.21
N CYS A 392 26.45 -39.31 -8.59
CA CYS A 392 26.70 -37.97 -8.04
C CYS A 392 27.68 -38.02 -6.84
N PRO A 393 28.77 -37.22 -6.79
CA PRO A 393 29.80 -37.31 -5.74
C PRO A 393 29.53 -36.48 -4.47
N LEU A 394 28.33 -35.90 -4.29
CA LEU A 394 28.05 -34.97 -3.19
C LEU A 394 26.79 -35.29 -2.36
N CYS A 395 26.24 -36.50 -2.49
CA CYS A 395 25.22 -36.96 -1.54
C CYS A 395 25.88 -37.54 -0.28
N PRO A 396 25.55 -37.06 0.93
CA PRO A 396 25.89 -37.76 2.16
C PRO A 396 25.15 -39.10 2.21
N SER A 397 25.91 -40.18 2.34
CA SER A 397 25.43 -41.54 2.50
C SER A 397 24.53 -41.67 3.73
N SER A 398 23.38 -42.30 3.51
CA SER A 398 22.38 -42.71 4.50
C SER A 398 22.96 -43.46 5.70
N PHE A 399 22.67 -42.96 6.91
CA PHE A 399 22.67 -43.74 8.15
C PHE A 399 21.42 -43.40 8.97
N LEU A 400 20.43 -44.29 8.93
CA LEU A 400 19.81 -44.97 10.07
C LEU A 400 18.43 -45.52 9.67
N GLN A 401 18.34 -46.85 9.71
CA GLN A 401 17.10 -47.62 9.60
C GLN A 401 16.22 -47.37 10.82
N CYS A 402 14.93 -47.09 10.58
CA CYS A 402 13.91 -47.19 11.61
C CYS A 402 13.68 -48.66 12.00
N SER A 403 13.47 -48.89 13.30
CA SER A 403 12.53 -49.90 13.78
C SER A 403 11.13 -49.29 13.86
#